data_AF-A0A357FW07-F1
#
_entry.id   AF-A0A357FW07-F1
#
_cell.length_a   1.000
_cell.length_b   1.000
_cell.length_c   1.000
_cell.angle_alpha   90.00
_cell.angle_beta   90.00
_cell.angle_gamma   90.00
#
_symmetry.space_group_name_H-M   'P 1'
#
loop_
_entity.id
_entity.type
_entity.pdbx_description
1 polymer ?
#
loop_
_entity_poly.entity_id
_entity_poly.type
_entity_poly.pdbx_seq_one_letter_code
_entity_poly.pdbx_strand_id
1 'polypeptide(L)'
;DILTVPVKAILGDSGEQFVFVRSGNAFERRSVKLGAKFGAEREVLEGVFPDEEVVTVGNYQLQFAKSAEAKKDAPAAEGKKEDDGHDHEH
;
A
#
# COMPACT_ATOMS: atom_id res chain seq x y z
N ASP A 1 -10.01 -7.11 -19.74
CA ASP A 1 -8.72 -6.44 -19.75
C ASP A 1 -7.90 -6.96 -18.58
N ILE A 2 -6.59 -7.16 -18.74
CA ILE A 2 -5.71 -7.66 -17.67
C ILE A 2 -4.84 -6.49 -17.23
N LEU A 3 -4.96 -6.08 -15.97
CA LEU A 3 -4.12 -5.02 -15.42
C LEU A 3 -2.74 -5.58 -15.09
N THR A 4 -1.70 -4.98 -15.67
CA THR A 4 -0.31 -5.35 -15.42
C THR A 4 0.50 -4.17 -14.94
N VAL A 5 1.54 -4.47 -14.15
CA VAL A 5 2.55 -3.52 -13.74
C VAL A 5 3.95 -4.07 -14.02
N PRO A 6 4.96 -3.23 -14.26
CA PRO A 6 6.33 -3.68 -14.42
C PRO A 6 6.83 -4.39 -13.16
N VAL A 7 7.55 -5.52 -13.32
CA VAL A 7 8.16 -6.28 -12.21
C VAL A 7 9.02 -5.37 -11.32
N LYS A 8 9.72 -4.41 -11.93
CA LYS A 8 10.58 -3.45 -11.23
C LYS A 8 9.85 -2.45 -10.33
N ALA A 9 8.52 -2.30 -10.46
CA ALA A 9 7.70 -1.46 -9.60
C ALA A 9 7.38 -2.12 -8.26
N ILE A 10 7.46 -3.46 -8.21
CA ILE A 10 7.06 -4.27 -7.07
C ILE A 10 8.22 -4.35 -6.08
N LEU A 11 7.92 -4.03 -4.84
CA LEU A 11 8.84 -4.14 -3.71
C LEU A 11 8.29 -5.14 -2.68
N GLY A 12 9.17 -5.49 -1.75
CA GLY A 12 8.91 -6.53 -0.76
C GLY A 12 9.24 -7.92 -1.29
N ASP A 13 8.90 -8.92 -0.50
CA ASP A 13 9.22 -10.33 -0.71
C ASP A 13 7.93 -11.15 -0.62
N SER A 14 8.03 -12.49 -0.63
CA SER A 14 6.89 -13.39 -0.78
C SER A 14 5.77 -13.20 0.25
N GLY A 15 6.05 -12.56 1.39
CA GLY A 15 5.06 -12.30 2.44
C GLY A 15 4.24 -11.04 2.23
N GLU A 16 4.87 -9.91 1.93
CA GLU A 16 4.19 -8.63 1.73
C GLU A 16 4.76 -7.91 0.50
N GLN A 17 4.02 -8.00 -0.60
CA GLN A 17 4.35 -7.30 -1.83
C GLN A 17 3.56 -6.01 -1.91
N PHE A 18 4.24 -4.93 -2.28
CA PHE A 18 3.63 -3.61 -2.38
C PHE A 18 4.24 -2.81 -3.53
N VAL A 19 3.50 -1.79 -3.97
CA VAL A 19 3.96 -0.79 -4.93
C VAL A 19 3.80 0.60 -4.32
N PHE A 20 4.45 1.59 -4.95
CA PHE A 20 4.13 2.98 -4.71
C PHE A 20 3.30 3.51 -5.87
N VAL A 21 2.16 4.11 -5.55
CA VAL A 21 1.28 4.78 -6.51
C VAL A 21 1.42 6.28 -6.34
N ARG A 22 1.54 7.01 -7.45
CA ARG A 22 1.54 8.47 -7.43
C ARG A 22 0.13 9.00 -7.20
N SER A 23 -0.01 9.84 -6.17
CA SER A 23 -1.28 10.50 -5.82
C SER A 23 -1.04 12.00 -5.76
N GLY A 24 -1.22 12.67 -6.91
CA GLY A 24 -0.89 14.08 -7.08
C GLY A 24 0.60 14.37 -6.82
N ASN A 25 0.87 15.06 -5.72
CA ASN A 25 2.22 15.42 -5.26
C ASN A 25 2.79 14.47 -4.19
N ALA A 26 2.06 13.40 -3.87
CA ALA A 26 2.46 12.41 -2.87
C ALA A 26 2.61 11.02 -3.50
N PHE A 27 3.20 10.11 -2.72
CA PHE A 27 3.32 8.70 -3.07
C PHE A 27 2.68 7.87 -1.98
N GLU A 28 1.78 6.97 -2.38
CA GLU A 28 1.07 6.08 -1.49
C GLU A 28 1.67 4.68 -1.58
N ARG A 29 2.09 4.10 -0.45
CA ARG A 29 2.43 2.68 -0.39
C ARG A 29 1.13 1.89 -0.41
N ARG A 30 1.03 0.92 -1.32
CA ARG A 30 -0.15 0.05 -1.40
C ARG A 30 0.25 -1.40 -1.55
N SER A 31 -0.28 -2.24 -0.66
CA SER A 31 -0.14 -3.69 -0.77
C SER A 31 -0.85 -4.18 -2.02
N VAL A 32 -0.22 -5.13 -2.72
CA VAL A 32 -0.75 -5.67 -3.97
C VAL A 32 -0.77 -7.19 -3.92
N LYS A 33 -1.77 -7.76 -4.59
CA LYS A 33 -1.80 -9.19 -4.88
C LYS A 33 -1.50 -9.38 -6.34
N LEU A 34 -0.49 -10.20 -6.63
CA LEU A 34 0.00 -10.42 -7.98
C LEU A 34 -0.40 -11.80 -8.51
N GLY A 35 -0.74 -11.83 -9.79
CA GLY A 35 -1.14 -13.04 -10.51
C GLY A 35 -0.01 -13.62 -11.35
N ALA A 36 -0.26 -13.86 -12.63
CA ALA A 36 0.70 -14.39 -13.58
C ALA A 36 1.87 -13.41 -13.88
N LYS A 37 3.00 -13.93 -14.37
CA LYS A 37 4.14 -13.13 -14.85
C LYS A 37 4.19 -13.19 -16.37
N PHE A 38 4.28 -12.02 -16.99
CA PHE A 38 4.36 -11.85 -18.44
C PHE A 38 5.67 -11.14 -18.78
N GLY A 39 6.78 -11.89 -18.79
CA GLY A 39 8.10 -11.33 -19.07
C GLY A 39 8.52 -10.27 -18.04
N ALA A 40 8.52 -9.00 -18.46
CA ALA A 40 8.87 -7.85 -17.62
C ALA A 40 7.70 -7.29 -16.80
N GLU A 41 6.50 -7.86 -16.95
CA GLU A 41 5.28 -7.41 -16.29
C GLU A 41 4.70 -8.50 -15.36
N ARG A 42 3.91 -8.06 -14.38
CA ARG A 42 3.15 -8.90 -13.46
C ARG A 42 1.70 -8.47 -13.48
N GLU A 43 0.82 -9.45 -13.55
CA GLU A 43 -0.61 -9.25 -13.36
C GLU A 43 -0.90 -8.73 -11.96
N VAL A 44 -1.77 -7.74 -11.86
CA VAL A 44 -2.31 -7.23 -10.60
C VAL A 44 -3.73 -7.75 -10.43
N LEU A 45 -3.94 -8.51 -9.37
CA LEU A 45 -5.24 -9.02 -8.96
C LEU A 45 -5.96 -8.05 -8.03
N GLU A 46 -5.21 -7.41 -7.13
CA GLU A 46 -5.73 -6.48 -6.12
C GLU A 46 -4.68 -5.39 -5.83
N GLY A 47 -5.16 -4.18 -5.50
CA GLY A 47 -4.34 -3.07 -5.02
C GLY A 47 -4.19 -1.92 -6.03
N VAL A 48 -3.90 -2.18 -7.30
CA VAL A 48 -3.77 -1.10 -8.32
C VAL A 48 -5.03 -1.04 -9.16
N PHE A 49 -5.46 0.16 -9.51
CA PHE A 49 -6.59 0.44 -10.39
C PHE A 49 -6.13 0.89 -11.77
N PRO A 50 -6.99 0.75 -12.80
CA PRO A 50 -6.77 1.42 -14.08
C PRO A 50 -6.54 2.92 -13.89
N ASP A 51 -5.73 3.51 -14.78
CA ASP A 51 -5.35 4.93 -14.77
C ASP A 51 -4.44 5.38 -13.62
N GLU A 52 -3.99 4.48 -12.73
CA GLU A 52 -3.00 4.79 -11.70
C GLU A 52 -1.55 4.65 -12.19
N GLU A 53 -0.69 5.56 -11.72
CA GLU A 53 0.74 5.56 -12.08
C GLU A 53 1.58 4.91 -10.97
N VAL A 54 2.17 3.76 -11.27
CA VAL A 54 3.10 3.06 -10.37
C VAL A 54 4.53 3.56 -10.52
N VAL A 55 5.23 3.72 -9.39
CA VAL A 55 6.61 4.17 -9.37
C VAL A 55 7.56 3.01 -9.71
N THR A 56 8.24 3.13 -10.84
CA THR A 56 9.19 2.12 -11.32
C THR A 56 10.67 2.48 -11.12
N VAL A 57 10.95 3.74 -10.78
CA VAL A 57 12.30 4.28 -10.53
C VAL A 57 12.20 5.14 -9.29
N GLY A 58 13.13 5.00 -8.35
CA GLY A 58 13.05 5.72 -7.07
C GLY A 58 12.21 5.04 -5.99
N ASN A 59 11.52 3.94 -6.31
CA ASN A 59 10.60 3.25 -5.38
C ASN A 59 11.31 2.73 -4.12
N TYR A 60 12.53 2.21 -4.26
CA TYR A 60 13.33 1.77 -3.11
C TYR A 60 13.70 2.96 -2.22
N GLN A 61 13.96 4.15 -2.79
CA GLN A 61 14.21 5.35 -1.98
C GLN A 61 12.96 5.77 -1.21
N LEU A 62 11.77 5.68 -1.83
CA LEU A 62 10.49 5.94 -1.16
C LEU A 62 10.23 4.96 0.01
N GLN A 63 10.74 3.72 -0.06
CA GLN A 63 10.62 2.76 1.05
C GLN A 63 11.32 3.23 2.34
N PHE A 64 12.45 3.93 2.23
CA PHE A 64 13.24 4.41 3.38
C PHE A 64 13.13 5.92 3.60
N ALA A 65 12.48 6.64 2.69
CA ALA A 65 12.14 8.04 2.90
C ALA A 65 11.25 8.11 4.15
N LYS A 66 11.69 8.85 5.17
CA LYS A 66 10.80 9.17 6.29
C LYS A 66 9.59 9.91 5.73
N SER A 67 8.40 9.38 5.97
CA SER A 67 7.16 10.04 5.60
C SER A 67 7.17 11.46 6.18
N ALA A 68 7.21 12.48 5.31
CA ALA A 68 6.55 13.72 5.66
C ALA A 68 5.07 13.37 5.64
N GLU A 69 4.55 12.96 6.81
CA GLU A 69 3.20 12.47 6.99
C GLU A 69 2.19 13.49 6.46
N ALA A 70 1.64 13.26 5.27
CA ALA A 70 0.30 13.74 4.98
C ALA A 70 -0.64 12.79 5.72
N LYS A 71 -0.96 13.14 6.97
CA LYS A 71 -2.09 12.56 7.71
C LYS A 71 -3.31 12.63 6.79
N LYS A 72 -3.73 11.48 6.27
CA LYS A 72 -5.03 11.34 5.64
C LYS A 72 -5.80 10.36 6.50
N ASP A 73 -6.70 10.93 7.28
CA ASP A 73 -7.68 10.28 8.12
C ASP A 73 -8.23 9.03 7.43
N ALA A 74 -7.86 7.85 7.94
CA ALA A 74 -8.63 6.64 7.72
C ALA A 74 -9.83 6.72 8.65
N PRO A 75 -11.09 6.65 8.18
CA PRO A 75 -12.16 6.27 9.07
C PRO A 75 -11.90 4.82 9.48
N ALA A 76 -11.53 4.67 10.75
CA ALA A 76 -11.55 3.41 11.44
C ALA A 76 -12.92 2.77 11.24
N ALA A 77 -12.93 1.52 10.79
CA ALA A 77 -14.12 0.69 10.87
C ALA A 77 -14.55 0.62 12.34
N GLU A 78 -15.74 1.15 12.58
CA GLU A 78 -16.42 1.22 13.86
C GLU A 78 -16.69 -0.19 14.41
N GLY A 79 -16.27 -0.42 15.65
CA GLY A 79 -16.49 -1.65 16.40
C GLY A 79 -16.52 -1.33 17.89
N LYS A 80 -17.59 -0.65 18.30
CA LYS A 80 -17.86 -0.20 19.68
C LYS A 80 -18.20 -1.39 20.59
N LYS A 81 -17.58 -1.48 21.77
CA LYS A 81 -18.28 -1.53 23.08
C LYS A 81 -17.32 -1.45 24.27
N GLU A 82 -17.60 -0.45 25.10
CA GLU A 82 -17.08 -0.17 26.43
C GLU A 82 -17.47 -1.24 27.47
N ASP A 83 -16.60 -1.51 28.44
CA ASP A 83 -16.99 -1.61 29.86
C ASP A 83 -15.76 -1.32 30.75
N ASP A 84 -15.86 -0.19 31.44
CA ASP A 84 -14.92 0.38 32.40
C ASP A 84 -15.13 -0.28 33.77
N GLY A 85 -14.05 -0.81 34.35
CA GLY A 85 -14.07 -1.38 35.70
C GLY A 85 -12.68 -1.43 36.32
N HIS A 86 -12.01 -0.28 36.44
CA HIS A 86 -10.82 -0.14 37.29
C HIS A 86 -11.25 0.47 38.62
N ASP A 87 -11.49 -0.40 39.60
CA ASP A 87 -11.57 -0.04 41.01
C ASP A 87 -10.13 0.02 41.56
N HIS A 88 -9.72 1.19 42.04
CA HIS A 88 -8.44 1.40 42.73
C HIS A 88 -8.73 2.28 43.95
N GLU A 89 -9.00 1.65 45.10
CA GLU A 89 -8.99 2.33 46.40
C GLU A 89 -7.56 2.48 46.96
N HIS A 90 -7.43 3.48 47.83
CA HIS A 90 -6.20 4.09 48.35
C HIS A 90 -5.70 3.47 49.65
#